data_AF-A0A5K1JY22-F1
#
_entry.id   AF-A0A5K1JY22-F1
#
_cell.length_a   1.000
_cell.length_b   1.000
_cell.length_c   1.000
_cell.angle_alpha   90.00
_cell.angle_beta   90.00
_cell.angle_gamma   90.00
#
_symmetry.space_group_name_H-M   'P 1'
#
loop_
_entity.id
_entity.type
_entity.pdbx_description
1 polymer ?
#
loop_
_entity_poly.entity_id
_entity_poly.type
_entity_poly.pdbx_seq_one_letter_code
_entity_poly.pdbx_strand_id
1 'polypeptide(L)'
;GRGKTMRVGVRLPDGRRLVRFFGENDPLAALYAYVDSLLIPPEFVQDADPVLPPEGGKMGEEGVILEMQKSGRSSEKWWGFKLVLAYPRREIPWEAEKKIGEIEVLKGGGQVVVEFIADEDVKSRAKSRSSLEQDGDDDEYHTESD
;
A
#
# COMPACT_ATOMS: atom_id res chain seq x y z
N GLY A 1 24.23 -12.30 4.44
CA GLY A 1 23.61 -12.21 5.78
C GLY A 1 22.83 -10.91 5.91
N ARG A 2 21.80 -10.85 6.77
CA ARG A 2 20.86 -9.72 6.86
C ARG A 2 21.45 -8.38 7.35
N GLY A 3 22.72 -8.36 7.80
CA GLY A 3 23.36 -7.15 8.30
C GLY A 3 22.90 -6.79 9.72
N LYS A 4 23.15 -5.56 10.17
CA LYS A 4 22.71 -5.10 11.50
C LYS A 4 21.19 -5.02 11.53
N THR A 5 20.61 -5.33 12.69
CA THR A 5 19.17 -5.21 12.90
C THR A 5 18.77 -3.75 13.12
N MET A 6 17.75 -3.32 12.38
CA MET A 6 17.12 -2.00 12.43
C MET A 6 15.69 -2.14 12.94
N ARG A 7 15.30 -1.28 13.88
CA ARG A 7 13.94 -1.21 14.41
C ARG A 7 13.12 -0.17 13.65
N VAL A 8 12.06 -0.58 12.96
CA VAL A 8 11.21 0.35 12.21
C VAL A 8 9.83 0.39 12.85
N GLY A 9 9.39 1.58 13.25
CA GLY A 9 8.00 1.82 13.66
C GLY A 9 7.14 2.16 12.45
N VAL A 10 5.98 1.54 12.31
CA VAL A 10 5.00 1.78 11.24
C VAL A 10 3.75 2.39 11.86
N ARG A 11 3.31 3.56 11.36
CA ARG A 11 2.04 4.19 11.72
C ARG A 11 1.06 4.04 10.57
N LEU A 12 -0.03 3.33 10.81
CA LEU A 12 -1.09 3.08 9.84
C LEU A 12 -2.11 4.24 9.79
N PRO A 13 -2.90 4.36 8.71
CA PRO A 13 -3.92 5.40 8.57
C PRO A 13 -5.05 5.32 9.60
N ASP A 14 -5.34 4.11 10.09
CA ASP A 14 -6.32 3.85 11.16
C ASP A 14 -5.82 4.23 12.57
N GLY A 15 -4.60 4.77 12.68
CA GLY A 15 -3.98 5.18 13.93
C GLY A 15 -3.20 4.09 14.65
N ARG A 16 -3.28 2.83 14.21
CA ARG A 16 -2.47 1.74 14.77
C ARG A 16 -0.98 2.01 14.56
N ARG A 17 -0.18 1.53 15.52
CA ARG A 17 1.28 1.63 15.49
C ARG A 17 1.89 0.28 15.74
N LEU A 18 2.76 -0.15 14.83
CA LEU A 18 3.42 -1.44 14.89
C LEU A 18 4.93 -1.23 14.84
N VAL A 19 5.68 -2.24 15.28
CA VAL A 19 7.14 -2.23 15.23
C VAL A 19 7.59 -3.53 14.62
N ARG A 20 8.50 -3.43 13.64
CA ARG A 20 9.13 -4.58 13.01
C ARG A 20 10.65 -4.39 12.98
N PHE A 21 11.36 -5.50 13.09
CA PHE A 21 12.80 -5.54 12.95
C PHE A 21 13.18 -6.02 11.55
N PHE A 22 14.04 -5.25 10.90
CA PHE A 22 14.61 -5.56 9.59
C PHE A 22 16.13 -5.67 9.71
N GLY A 23 16.77 -6.37 8.79
CA GLY A 23 18.20 -6.28 8.57
C GLY A 23 18.55 -5.11 7.65
N GLU A 24 19.72 -4.49 7.83
CA GLU A 24 20.24 -3.46 6.93
C GLU A 24 20.31 -3.92 5.46
N ASN A 25 20.55 -5.22 5.23
CA ASN A 25 20.60 -5.80 3.89
C ASN A 25 19.26 -6.35 3.40
N ASP A 26 18.19 -6.25 4.19
CA ASP A 26 16.87 -6.62 3.71
C ASP A 26 16.43 -5.64 2.60
N PRO A 27 15.76 -6.13 1.55
CA PRO A 27 15.26 -5.27 0.48
C PRO A 27 14.16 -4.36 0.98
N LEU A 28 14.06 -3.16 0.41
CA LEU A 28 12.99 -2.20 0.68
C LEU A 28 11.62 -2.80 0.38
N ALA A 29 11.55 -3.72 -0.60
CA ALA A 29 10.37 -4.53 -0.87
C ALA A 29 9.85 -5.27 0.37
N ALA A 30 10.72 -5.70 1.31
CA ALA A 30 10.28 -6.36 2.53
C ALA A 30 9.53 -5.41 3.48
N LEU A 31 9.91 -4.13 3.53
CA LEU A 31 9.18 -3.12 4.31
C LEU A 31 7.82 -2.83 3.66
N TYR A 32 7.78 -2.65 2.34
CA TYR A 32 6.54 -2.43 1.61
C TYR A 32 5.58 -3.62 1.72
N ALA A 33 6.04 -4.84 1.50
CA ALA A 33 5.24 -6.05 1.64
C ALA A 33 4.75 -6.27 3.08
N TYR A 34 5.56 -5.95 4.09
CA TYR A 34 5.10 -5.97 5.47
C TYR A 34 3.97 -4.97 5.70
N VAL A 35 4.08 -3.74 5.20
CA VAL A 35 2.99 -2.76 5.31
C VAL A 35 1.74 -3.25 4.58
N ASP A 36 1.88 -3.76 3.36
CA ASP A 36 0.78 -4.30 2.57
C ASP A 36 0.02 -5.41 3.33
N SER A 37 0.75 -6.34 3.97
CA SER A 37 0.13 -7.39 4.80
C SER A 37 -0.66 -6.87 6.00
N LEU A 38 -0.35 -5.67 6.52
CA LEU A 38 -1.08 -5.06 7.64
C LEU A 38 -2.39 -4.40 7.21
N LEU A 39 -2.55 -4.19 5.90
CA LEU A 39 -3.74 -3.62 5.28
C LEU A 39 -4.73 -4.71 4.84
N ILE A 40 -4.32 -5.98 4.87
CA ILE A 40 -5.21 -7.12 4.64
C ILE A 40 -6.21 -7.22 5.79
N PRO A 41 -7.52 -7.28 5.50
CA PRO A 41 -8.55 -7.44 6.52
C PRO A 41 -8.38 -8.71 7.37
N PRO A 42 -8.69 -8.68 8.68
CA PRO A 42 -8.42 -9.78 9.60
C PRO A 42 -9.22 -11.06 9.33
N GLU A 43 -10.29 -11.00 8.54
CA GLU A 43 -11.05 -12.16 8.08
C GLU A 43 -10.24 -13.07 7.14
N PHE A 44 -9.17 -12.56 6.52
CA PHE A 44 -8.24 -13.35 5.72
C PHE A 44 -7.10 -13.87 6.60
N VAL A 45 -7.17 -15.16 6.92
CA VAL A 45 -6.15 -15.82 7.75
C VAL A 45 -4.89 -16.12 6.92
N GLN A 46 -3.72 -15.84 7.50
CA GLN A 46 -2.43 -16.05 6.85
C GLN A 46 -2.20 -17.52 6.43
N ASP A 47 -2.75 -18.48 7.16
CA ASP A 47 -2.62 -19.92 6.84
C ASP A 47 -3.32 -20.32 5.54
N ALA A 48 -4.22 -19.45 5.02
CA ALA A 48 -4.86 -19.64 3.73
C ALA A 48 -4.01 -19.11 2.56
N ASP A 49 -2.90 -18.42 2.83
CA ASP A 49 -2.05 -17.86 1.77
C ASP A 49 -1.28 -18.98 1.04
N PRO A 50 -1.24 -18.96 -0.31
CA PRO A 50 -0.43 -19.88 -1.07
C PRO A 50 1.06 -19.77 -0.72
N VAL A 51 1.69 -20.91 -0.41
CA VAL A 51 3.13 -20.97 -0.09
C VAL A 51 4.04 -20.90 -1.32
N LEU A 52 3.46 -21.10 -2.51
CA LEU A 52 4.16 -21.03 -3.79
C LEU A 52 3.50 -19.96 -4.66
N PRO A 53 4.27 -19.21 -5.45
CA PRO A 53 3.71 -18.35 -6.47
C PRO A 53 2.97 -19.19 -7.52
N PRO A 54 2.02 -18.59 -8.27
CA PRO A 54 1.35 -19.24 -9.39
C PRO A 54 2.37 -19.70 -10.45
N GLU A 55 1.95 -20.58 -11.35
CA GLU A 55 2.82 -21.15 -12.37
C GLU A 55 3.52 -20.07 -13.21
N GLY A 56 4.84 -20.20 -13.35
CA GLY A 56 5.70 -19.20 -14.01
C GLY A 56 6.08 -18.00 -13.13
N GLY A 57 5.52 -17.87 -11.93
CA GLY A 57 5.85 -16.83 -10.98
C GLY A 57 7.20 -17.06 -10.28
N LYS A 58 7.86 -15.96 -9.92
CA LYS A 58 9.10 -15.96 -9.13
C LYS A 58 8.79 -15.64 -7.67
N MET A 59 9.61 -16.16 -6.75
CA MET A 59 9.52 -15.83 -5.34
C MET A 59 10.32 -14.56 -5.00
N GLY A 60 9.96 -13.92 -3.88
CA GLY A 60 10.69 -12.78 -3.35
C GLY A 60 10.54 -11.51 -4.19
N GLU A 61 11.52 -10.61 -4.06
CA GLU A 61 11.49 -9.29 -4.71
C GLU A 61 11.48 -9.38 -6.24
N GLU A 62 12.18 -10.37 -6.83
CA GLU A 62 12.17 -10.61 -8.28
C GLU A 62 10.74 -10.84 -8.80
N GLY A 63 9.94 -11.62 -8.06
CA GLY A 63 8.53 -11.83 -8.41
C GLY A 63 7.70 -10.56 -8.38
N VAL A 64 7.91 -9.71 -7.36
CA VAL A 64 7.22 -8.42 -7.24
C VAL A 64 7.59 -7.51 -8.42
N ILE A 65 8.87 -7.44 -8.78
CA ILE A 65 9.36 -6.63 -9.91
C ILE A 65 8.72 -7.10 -11.22
N LEU A 66 8.73 -8.41 -11.49
CA LEU A 66 8.18 -8.98 -12.72
C LEU A 66 6.67 -8.74 -12.84
N GLU A 67 5.91 -8.96 -11.77
CA GLU A 67 4.46 -8.75 -11.79
C GLU A 67 4.09 -7.26 -11.90
N MET A 68 4.85 -6.37 -11.25
CA MET A 68 4.68 -4.92 -11.41
C MET A 68 4.95 -4.50 -12.86
N GLN A 69 6.04 -4.95 -13.48
CA GLN A 69 6.36 -4.69 -14.88
C GLN A 69 5.27 -5.20 -15.83
N LYS A 70 4.80 -6.44 -15.61
CA LYS A 70 3.73 -7.07 -16.40
C LYS A 70 2.41 -6.30 -16.31
N SER A 71 2.12 -5.69 -15.17
CA SER A 71 0.90 -4.89 -14.98
C SER A 71 0.94 -3.51 -15.66
N GLY A 72 2.12 -3.00 -15.98
CA GLY A 72 2.32 -1.65 -16.51
C GLY A 72 1.98 -0.53 -15.51
N ARG A 73 1.73 -0.84 -14.23
CA ARG A 73 1.44 0.16 -13.20
C ARG A 73 2.73 0.80 -12.69
N SER A 74 2.66 2.08 -12.31
CA SER A 74 3.72 2.69 -11.50
C SER A 74 3.78 2.01 -10.13
N SER A 75 4.91 2.11 -9.43
CA SER A 75 5.07 1.55 -8.09
C SER A 75 4.03 2.08 -7.10
N GLU A 76 3.75 3.37 -7.16
CA GLU A 76 2.68 4.04 -6.40
C GLU A 76 1.31 3.39 -6.64
N LYS A 77 0.90 3.21 -7.91
CA LYS A 77 -0.39 2.57 -8.24
C LYS A 77 -0.42 1.08 -7.95
N TRP A 78 0.74 0.41 -8.01
CA TRP A 78 0.84 -1.01 -7.67
C TRP A 78 0.61 -1.25 -6.18
N TRP A 79 1.28 -0.48 -5.33
CA TRP A 79 1.16 -0.61 -3.87
C TRP A 79 -0.11 0.05 -3.32
N GLY A 80 -0.63 1.10 -3.97
CA GLY A 80 -1.80 1.83 -3.50
C GLY A 80 -1.56 2.72 -2.26
N PHE A 81 -0.33 2.79 -1.77
CA PHE A 81 0.11 3.67 -0.68
C PHE A 81 1.56 4.12 -0.87
N LYS A 82 1.95 5.14 -0.13
CA LYS A 82 3.33 5.61 0.01
C LYS A 82 3.81 5.56 1.45
N LEU A 83 5.12 5.44 1.62
CA LEU A 83 5.79 5.47 2.92
C LEU A 83 6.46 6.82 3.11
N VAL A 84 6.19 7.46 4.26
CA VAL A 84 6.71 8.79 4.57
C VAL A 84 7.45 8.74 5.91
N LEU A 85 8.65 9.31 5.98
CA LEU A 85 9.38 9.49 7.23
C LEU A 85 8.61 10.41 8.18
N ALA A 86 8.64 10.11 9.48
CA ALA A 86 8.04 10.99 10.48
C ALA A 86 8.80 12.33 10.61
N TYR A 87 10.13 12.30 10.60
CA TYR A 87 10.98 13.49 10.65
C TYR A 87 12.40 13.21 10.11
N PRO A 88 12.99 14.09 9.28
CA PRO A 88 12.28 15.12 8.51
C PRO A 88 11.25 14.47 7.59
N ARG A 89 10.07 15.09 7.42
CA ARG A 89 8.98 14.50 6.65
C ARG A 89 9.37 14.42 5.17
N ARG A 90 9.66 13.21 4.70
CA ARG A 90 10.05 12.95 3.32
C ARG A 90 9.56 11.56 2.91
N GLU A 91 9.14 11.45 1.66
CA GLU A 91 8.77 10.17 1.08
C GLU A 91 9.97 9.22 0.99
N ILE A 92 9.71 7.94 1.18
CA ILE A 92 10.61 6.84 0.85
C ILE A 92 9.98 6.18 -0.38
N PRO A 93 10.38 6.53 -1.61
CA PRO A 93 9.83 5.89 -2.80
C PRO A 93 10.22 4.41 -2.83
N TRP A 94 9.34 3.57 -3.37
CA TRP A 94 9.68 2.19 -3.66
C TRP A 94 10.67 2.16 -4.82
N GLU A 95 11.78 1.46 -4.62
CA GLU A 95 12.82 1.25 -5.62
C GLU A 95 13.27 -0.21 -5.53
N ALA A 96 13.32 -0.88 -6.69
CA ALA A 96 13.77 -2.26 -6.79
C ALA A 96 15.23 -2.40 -6.33
N GLU A 97 15.54 -3.50 -5.64
CA GLU A 97 16.89 -3.87 -5.17
C GLU A 97 17.50 -2.93 -4.11
N LYS A 98 16.83 -1.81 -3.81
CA LYS A 98 17.24 -0.88 -2.76
C LYS A 98 17.11 -1.54 -1.41
N LYS A 99 18.10 -1.35 -0.54
CA LYS A 99 18.07 -1.92 0.81
C LYS A 99 17.51 -0.96 1.83
N ILE A 100 16.91 -1.51 2.90
CA ILE A 100 16.40 -0.72 4.02
C ILE A 100 17.54 0.07 4.70
N GLY A 101 18.73 -0.53 4.79
CA GLY A 101 19.93 0.11 5.36
C GLY A 101 20.44 1.33 4.58
N GLU A 102 20.00 1.56 3.35
CA GLU A 102 20.36 2.77 2.59
C GLU A 102 19.53 4.00 3.02
N ILE A 103 18.46 3.79 3.79
CA ILE A 103 17.63 4.86 4.34
C ILE A 103 18.25 5.31 5.67
N GLU A 104 19.12 6.32 5.61
CA GLU A 104 19.91 6.78 6.77
C GLU A 104 19.07 7.04 8.03
N VAL A 105 17.90 7.65 7.87
CA VAL A 105 17.00 8.01 8.98
C VAL A 105 16.45 6.77 9.72
N LEU A 106 16.45 5.59 9.09
CA LEU A 106 16.00 4.36 9.74
C LEU A 106 17.11 3.62 10.50
N LYS A 107 18.41 3.92 10.25
CA LYS A 107 19.56 3.20 10.86
C LYS A 107 19.59 3.26 12.38
N GLY A 108 19.05 4.35 12.96
CA GLY A 108 18.98 4.58 14.41
C GLY A 108 17.67 4.13 15.07
N GLY A 109 16.73 3.53 14.34
CA GLY A 109 15.43 3.15 14.87
C GLY A 109 14.30 4.12 14.51
N GLY A 110 14.09 4.35 13.21
CA GLY A 110 13.16 5.37 12.71
C GLY A 110 11.68 4.95 12.65
N GLN A 111 10.83 5.91 12.28
CA GLN A 111 9.39 5.71 12.10
C GLN A 111 8.97 6.10 10.68
N VAL A 112 8.10 5.27 10.10
CA VAL A 112 7.42 5.50 8.84
C VAL A 112 5.91 5.66 9.06
N VAL A 113 5.30 6.52 8.28
CA VAL A 113 3.86 6.78 8.22
C VAL A 113 3.37 6.29 6.87
N VAL A 114 2.27 5.55 6.87
CA VAL A 114 1.61 5.06 5.67
C VAL A 114 0.55 6.06 5.22
N GLU A 115 0.56 6.43 3.95
CA GLU A 115 -0.45 7.30 3.33
C GLU A 115 -1.04 6.62 2.09
N PHE A 116 -2.36 6.47 2.00
CA PHE A 116 -3.00 5.94 0.81
C PHE A 116 -2.92 6.91 -0.36
N ILE A 117 -2.83 6.35 -1.57
CA ILE A 117 -2.92 7.12 -2.81
C ILE A 117 -4.39 7.15 -3.23
N ALA A 118 -4.93 8.36 -3.46
CA ALA A 118 -6.28 8.50 -3.98
C ALA A 118 -6.31 7.99 -5.42
N ASP A 119 -7.12 6.97 -5.69
CA ASP A 119 -7.28 6.41 -7.02
C ASP A 119 -8.22 7.32 -7.83
N GLU A 120 -7.66 8.22 -8.64
CA GLU A 120 -8.46 9.10 -9.50
C GLU A 120 -9.27 8.32 -10.55
N ASP A 121 -8.86 7.08 -10.87
CA ASP A 121 -9.50 6.19 -11.83
C ASP A 121 -10.86 5.63 -11.35
N VAL A 122 -11.19 5.73 -10.06
CA VAL A 122 -12.50 5.31 -9.53
C VAL A 122 -13.60 6.34 -9.82
N LYS A 123 -13.25 7.63 -9.95
CA LYS A 123 -14.24 8.70 -10.22
C LYS A 123 -14.80 8.63 -11.64
N SER A 124 -14.03 8.17 -12.62
CA SER A 124 -14.48 8.01 -14.01
C SER A 124 -15.42 6.81 -14.19
N ARG A 125 -15.26 5.74 -13.39
CA ARG A 125 -16.13 4.55 -13.43
C ARG A 125 -17.43 4.69 -12.62
N ALA A 126 -17.49 5.66 -11.72
CA ALA A 126 -18.73 6.04 -11.01
C ALA A 126 -19.66 6.89 -11.91
N LYS A 127 -19.10 7.76 -12.77
CA LYS A 127 -19.90 8.55 -13.74
C LYS A 127 -20.50 7.73 -14.88
N SER A 128 -19.89 6.61 -15.28
CA SER A 128 -20.48 5.73 -16.31
C SER A 128 -21.53 4.75 -15.77
N ARG A 129 -21.68 4.62 -14.45
CA ARG A 129 -22.73 3.79 -13.82
C ARG A 129 -23.93 4.59 -13.31
N SER A 130 -23.86 5.92 -13.28
CA SER A 130 -24.98 6.78 -12.90
C SER A 130 -25.89 7.19 -14.07
N SER A 131 -25.75 6.58 -15.26
CA SER A 131 -26.58 6.89 -16.44
C SER A 131 -27.65 5.82 -16.71
N LEU A 132 -27.99 4.96 -15.74
CA LEU A 132 -28.93 3.85 -15.93
C LEU A 132 -30.07 3.76 -14.90
N GLU A 133 -30.34 4.80 -14.12
CA GLU A 133 -31.58 4.87 -13.32
C GLU A 133 -32.20 6.26 -13.46
N GLN A 134 -33.13 6.38 -14.40
CA GLN A 134 -34.13 7.42 -14.42
C GLN A 134 -35.46 6.77 -14.84
N ASP A 135 -36.03 5.97 -13.94
CA ASP A 135 -37.48 5.93 -13.78
C ASP A 135 -37.74 6.70 -12.48
N GLY A 136 -38.20 7.95 -12.66
CA GLY A 136 -38.60 8.82 -11.57
C GLY A 136 -39.98 8.39 -11.10
N ASP A 137 -40.04 7.85 -9.89
CA ASP A 137 -41.27 7.82 -9.10
C ASP A 137 -41.51 9.24 -8.54
N ASP A 138 -42.77 9.64 -8.64
CA ASP A 138 -43.37 10.93 -8.30
C ASP A 138 -43.32 11.26 -6.80
N ASP A 139 -42.48 12.22 -6.41
CA ASP A 139 -42.56 12.89 -5.10
C ASP A 139 -42.56 14.43 -5.27
N GLU A 140 -43.55 14.95 -5.98
CA GLU A 140 -43.82 16.38 -6.13
C GLU A 140 -44.30 17.00 -4.80
N TYR A 141 -43.37 17.55 -4.00
CA TYR A 141 -43.70 18.39 -2.86
C TYR A 141 -44.10 19.80 -3.32
N HIS A 142 -45.39 20.06 -3.47
CA HIS A 142 -45.91 21.42 -3.57
C HIS A 142 -45.76 22.13 -2.21
N THR A 143 -44.79 23.03 -2.10
CA THR A 143 -44.73 23.99 -1.00
C THR A 143 -45.50 25.22 -1.46
N GLU A 144 -46.67 25.48 -0.87
CA GLU A 144 -47.41 26.74 -1.10
C GLU A 144 -46.54 27.94 -0.66
N SER A 145 -46.60 29.03 -1.43
CA SER A 145 -45.94 30.31 -1.10
C SER A 145 -46.83 31.46 -1.56
N ASP A 146 -47.63 31.99 -0.64
CA ASP A 146 -47.70 33.38 -0.11
C ASP A 146 -49.08 33.63 0.54
#